data_AF-A0A931F3B6-F1
#
_entry.id   AF-A0A931F3B6-F1
#
_cell.length_a   1.000
_cell.length_b   1.000
_cell.length_c   1.000
_cell.angle_alpha   90.00
_cell.angle_beta   90.00
_cell.angle_gamma   90.00
#
_symmetry.space_group_name_H-M   'P 1'
#
loop_
_entity.id
_entity.type
_entity.pdbx_description
1 polymer ?
#
loop_
_entity_poly.entity_id
_entity_poly.type
_entity_poly.pdbx_seq_one_letter_code
_entity_poly.pdbx_strand_id
1 'polypeptide(L)'
;MLGRHIDANSYDAGRVTEELAKIGLDDQLTAEKVREIVSGIVLPPFEVALRGLTEAAEYGKRHDLPVLVHNAAASMRQVARIAADDVRLIAGHSNHDSLTVEEAVRHAEALRELGATVDVSTLDCLGARRLVDGPELTFTMLREGLGDTISTDYAAGFHDPILLCVSEAVKAGAVELDQPAHAMLRRAAELVLADPPEERPVDVMVEPTLVVRESSG
;
A
#
# COMPACT_ATOMS: atom_id res chain seq x y z
N MET A 1 20.49 -5.78 -4.09
CA MET A 1 20.17 -6.18 -5.47
C MET A 1 19.10 -5.30 -6.11
N LEU A 2 17.89 -5.19 -5.55
CA LEU A 2 16.86 -4.26 -6.07
C LEU A 2 16.60 -3.04 -5.17
N GLY A 3 17.13 -3.05 -3.93
CA GLY A 3 16.86 -1.99 -2.95
C GLY A 3 15.39 -1.97 -2.48
N ARG A 4 15.04 -1.01 -1.63
CA ARG A 4 13.68 -0.86 -1.07
C ARG A 4 12.64 -0.47 -2.12
N HIS A 5 13.09 0.16 -3.21
CA HIS A 5 12.23 0.61 -4.32
C HIS A 5 12.07 -0.42 -5.44
N ILE A 6 12.65 -1.62 -5.31
CA ILE A 6 12.62 -2.68 -6.34
C ILE A 6 13.10 -2.15 -7.71
N ASP A 7 14.27 -1.52 -7.75
CA ASP A 7 14.87 -0.94 -8.96
C ASP A 7 16.01 -1.83 -9.49
N ALA A 8 15.89 -2.29 -10.73
CA ALA A 8 16.90 -3.10 -11.41
C ALA A 8 18.26 -2.39 -11.55
N ASN A 9 18.29 -1.05 -11.51
CA ASN A 9 19.51 -0.25 -11.57
C ASN A 9 20.23 -0.16 -10.22
N SER A 10 19.61 -0.64 -9.13
CA SER A 10 20.20 -0.67 -7.78
C SER A 10 21.07 -1.92 -7.51
N TYR A 11 21.47 -2.63 -8.57
CA TYR A 11 22.29 -3.82 -8.45
C TYR A 11 23.71 -3.49 -7.99
N ASP A 12 24.15 -4.16 -6.93
CA ASP A 12 25.48 -4.06 -6.35
C ASP A 12 26.04 -5.48 -6.18
N ALA A 13 26.96 -5.87 -7.05
CA ALA A 13 27.55 -7.20 -7.07
C ALA A 13 28.37 -7.51 -5.80
N GLY A 14 29.04 -6.50 -5.24
CA GLY A 14 29.84 -6.64 -4.04
C GLY A 14 28.96 -6.97 -2.84
N ARG A 15 27.92 -6.18 -2.63
CA ARG A 15 26.94 -6.43 -1.56
C ARG A 15 26.22 -7.76 -1.72
N VAL A 16 25.88 -8.16 -2.95
CA VAL A 16 25.24 -9.46 -3.17
C VAL A 16 26.18 -10.61 -2.80
N THR A 17 27.45 -10.53 -3.18
CA THR A 17 28.47 -11.53 -2.80
C THR A 17 28.62 -11.60 -1.27
N GLU A 18 28.67 -10.46 -0.59
CA GLU A 18 28.75 -10.40 0.88
C GLU A 18 27.53 -11.05 1.55
N GLU A 19 26.32 -10.76 1.07
CA GLU A 19 25.10 -11.37 1.62
C GLU A 19 25.04 -12.88 1.35
N LEU A 20 25.46 -13.33 0.16
CA LEU A 20 25.55 -14.76 -0.15
C LEU A 20 26.47 -15.51 0.81
N ALA A 21 27.62 -14.93 1.16
CA ALA A 21 28.52 -15.51 2.13
C ALA A 21 27.91 -15.57 3.54
N LYS A 22 27.17 -14.53 3.96
CA LYS A 22 26.49 -14.51 5.27
C LYS A 22 25.44 -15.61 5.42
N ILE A 23 24.75 -15.96 4.34
CA ILE A 23 23.71 -16.99 4.33
C ILE A 23 24.23 -18.37 3.88
N GLY A 24 25.53 -18.50 3.59
CA GLY A 24 26.18 -19.77 3.21
C GLY A 24 25.77 -20.30 1.84
N LEU A 25 25.53 -19.41 0.87
CA LEU A 25 25.17 -19.76 -0.51
C LEU A 25 26.21 -19.30 -1.55
N ASP A 26 27.36 -18.77 -1.11
CA ASP A 26 28.45 -18.27 -1.96
C ASP A 26 29.20 -19.39 -2.71
N ASP A 27 29.01 -20.65 -2.32
CA ASP A 27 29.49 -21.83 -3.05
C ASP A 27 28.54 -22.32 -4.15
N GLN A 28 27.27 -21.89 -4.10
CA GLN A 28 26.19 -22.35 -4.99
C GLN A 28 25.72 -21.27 -5.97
N LEU A 29 25.84 -20.00 -5.60
CA LEU A 29 25.33 -18.86 -6.35
C LEU A 29 26.39 -17.79 -6.50
N THR A 30 26.46 -17.22 -7.70
CA THR A 30 27.20 -15.97 -7.95
C THR A 30 26.25 -14.77 -7.90
N ALA A 31 26.79 -13.57 -7.70
CA ALA A 31 26.00 -12.35 -7.73
C ALA A 31 25.26 -12.17 -9.07
N GLU A 32 25.89 -12.55 -10.19
CA GLU A 32 25.30 -12.50 -11.53
C GLU A 32 24.13 -13.49 -11.64
N LYS A 33 24.27 -14.71 -11.10
CA LYS A 33 23.20 -15.70 -11.15
C LYS A 33 22.01 -15.28 -10.30
N VAL A 34 22.26 -14.70 -9.13
CA VAL A 34 21.22 -14.12 -8.27
C VAL A 34 20.48 -13.00 -9.00
N ARG A 35 21.21 -12.10 -9.67
CA ARG A 35 20.60 -11.05 -10.49
C ARG A 35 19.70 -11.63 -11.57
N GLU A 36 20.18 -12.63 -12.32
CA GLU A 36 19.39 -13.30 -13.36
C GLU A 36 18.10 -13.88 -12.80
N ILE A 37 18.18 -14.62 -11.69
CA ILE A 37 17.02 -15.26 -11.05
C ILE A 37 16.01 -14.20 -10.61
N VAL A 38 16.44 -13.17 -9.88
CA VAL A 38 15.51 -12.18 -9.34
C VAL A 38 14.98 -11.26 -10.44
N SER A 39 15.78 -10.89 -11.43
CA SER A 39 15.28 -10.15 -12.59
C SER A 39 14.28 -10.97 -13.41
N GLY A 40 14.48 -12.29 -13.52
CA GLY A 40 13.59 -13.18 -14.26
C GLY A 40 12.31 -13.58 -13.52
N ILE A 41 12.33 -13.60 -12.19
CA ILE A 41 11.24 -14.14 -11.37
C ILE A 41 10.48 -13.05 -10.58
N VAL A 42 11.17 -12.05 -10.04
CA VAL A 42 10.56 -11.05 -9.14
C VAL A 42 10.05 -9.83 -9.91
N LEU A 43 10.83 -9.31 -10.86
CA LEU A 43 10.46 -8.08 -11.58
C LEU A 43 9.20 -8.24 -12.44
N PRO A 44 8.99 -9.33 -13.20
CA PRO A 44 7.80 -9.45 -14.05
C PRO A 44 6.46 -9.41 -13.30
N PRO A 45 6.23 -10.18 -12.22
CA PRO A 45 4.99 -10.08 -11.47
C PRO A 45 4.86 -8.73 -10.75
N PHE A 46 5.97 -8.10 -10.34
CA PHE A 46 5.94 -6.77 -9.74
C PHE A 46 5.45 -5.69 -10.73
N GLU A 47 5.90 -5.75 -11.98
CA GLU A 47 5.38 -4.86 -13.04
C GLU A 47 3.88 -5.06 -13.29
N VAL A 48 3.40 -6.31 -13.26
CA VAL A 48 1.96 -6.62 -13.34
C VAL A 48 1.21 -5.98 -12.16
N ALA A 49 1.74 -6.11 -10.94
CA ALA A 49 1.11 -5.54 -9.74
C ALA A 49 1.00 -4.01 -9.83
N LEU A 50 2.07 -3.31 -10.26
CA LEU A 50 2.04 -1.85 -10.44
C LEU A 50 1.04 -1.41 -11.51
N ARG A 51 0.91 -2.15 -12.61
CA ARG A 51 -0.11 -1.88 -13.64
C ARG A 51 -1.52 -2.07 -13.07
N GLY A 52 -1.74 -3.10 -12.25
CA GLY A 52 -3.02 -3.32 -11.56
C GLY A 52 -3.46 -2.13 -10.71
N LEU A 53 -2.53 -1.40 -10.07
CA LEU A 53 -2.87 -0.17 -9.33
C LEU A 53 -3.43 0.92 -10.27
N THR A 54 -2.85 1.05 -11.46
CA THR A 54 -3.30 2.02 -12.48
C THR A 54 -4.67 1.64 -13.02
N GLU A 55 -4.85 0.36 -13.34
CA GLU A 55 -6.14 -0.16 -13.80
C GLU A 55 -7.24 0.07 -12.75
N ALA A 56 -6.95 -0.19 -11.47
CA ALA A 56 -7.87 0.09 -10.38
C ALA A 56 -8.24 1.58 -10.30
N ALA A 57 -7.27 2.48 -10.49
CA ALA A 57 -7.51 3.92 -10.56
C ALA A 57 -8.43 4.32 -11.71
N GLU A 58 -8.21 3.77 -12.91
CA GLU A 58 -9.04 4.01 -14.09
C GLU A 58 -10.48 3.53 -13.87
N TYR A 59 -10.69 2.37 -13.24
CA TYR A 59 -12.04 1.90 -12.90
C TYR A 59 -12.68 2.75 -11.81
N GLY A 60 -11.93 3.11 -10.76
CA GLY A 60 -12.41 3.99 -9.70
C GLY A 60 -12.90 5.32 -10.25
N LYS A 61 -12.14 5.93 -11.16
CA LYS A 61 -12.56 7.14 -11.86
C LYS A 61 -13.81 6.93 -12.72
N ARG A 62 -13.84 5.86 -13.53
CA ARG A 62 -14.98 5.55 -14.41
C ARG A 62 -16.29 5.34 -13.66
N HIS A 63 -16.23 4.75 -12.48
CA HIS A 63 -17.40 4.39 -11.69
C HIS A 63 -17.66 5.33 -10.50
N ASP A 64 -16.85 6.39 -10.35
CA ASP A 64 -16.85 7.25 -9.18
C ASP A 64 -16.81 6.44 -7.88
N LEU A 65 -15.80 5.59 -7.76
CA LEU A 65 -15.53 4.77 -6.58
C LEU A 65 -14.16 5.17 -5.98
N PRO A 66 -14.04 5.16 -4.63
CA PRO A 66 -12.74 5.31 -4.01
C PRO A 66 -11.83 4.12 -4.34
N VAL A 67 -10.54 4.38 -4.47
CA VAL A 67 -9.52 3.38 -4.78
C VAL A 67 -8.55 3.31 -3.61
N LEU A 68 -8.49 2.14 -2.97
CA LEU A 68 -7.50 1.86 -1.95
C LEU A 68 -6.34 1.08 -2.57
N VAL A 69 -5.13 1.62 -2.42
CA VAL A 69 -3.90 0.99 -2.92
C VAL A 69 -2.92 0.78 -1.79
N HIS A 70 -2.13 -0.29 -1.89
CA HIS A 70 -1.05 -0.53 -0.94
C HIS A 70 0.15 0.37 -1.25
N ASN A 71 0.47 1.27 -0.32
CA ASN A 71 1.55 2.24 -0.45
C ASN A 71 2.81 1.70 0.24
N ALA A 72 3.90 1.60 -0.50
CA ALA A 72 5.19 1.10 -0.02
C ALA A 72 6.30 1.79 -0.81
N ALA A 73 7.56 1.70 -0.36
CA ALA A 73 8.70 2.28 -1.09
C ALA A 73 8.75 1.82 -2.55
N ALA A 74 8.37 0.58 -2.83
CA ALA A 74 8.36 0.02 -4.17
C ALA A 74 7.20 0.53 -5.06
N SER A 75 6.06 0.91 -4.48
CA SER A 75 4.88 1.41 -5.23
C SER A 75 4.73 2.93 -5.18
N MET A 76 5.48 3.65 -4.31
CA MET A 76 5.24 5.07 -4.01
C MET A 76 5.17 5.98 -5.24
N ARG A 77 6.02 5.75 -6.26
CA ARG A 77 6.02 6.53 -7.50
C ARG A 77 4.74 6.32 -8.30
N GLN A 78 4.22 5.10 -8.32
CA GLN A 78 2.97 4.79 -8.99
C GLN A 78 1.78 5.36 -8.22
N VAL A 79 1.79 5.26 -6.88
CA VAL A 79 0.77 5.86 -6.02
C VAL A 79 0.71 7.38 -6.22
N ALA A 80 1.84 8.07 -6.27
CA ALA A 80 1.89 9.51 -6.55
C ALA A 80 1.33 9.88 -7.93
N ARG A 81 1.59 9.06 -8.97
CA ARG A 81 1.00 9.26 -10.30
C ARG A 81 -0.51 9.11 -10.28
N ILE A 82 -1.01 8.08 -9.60
CA ILE A 82 -2.44 7.85 -9.44
C ILE A 82 -3.10 9.02 -8.69
N ALA A 83 -2.46 9.51 -7.63
CA ALA A 83 -2.97 10.65 -6.85
C ALA A 83 -3.13 11.92 -7.71
N ALA A 84 -2.27 12.10 -8.72
CA ALA A 84 -2.35 13.23 -9.64
C ALA A 84 -3.49 13.12 -10.68
N ASP A 85 -4.16 11.97 -10.80
CA ASP A 85 -5.08 11.65 -11.90
C ASP A 85 -6.58 11.90 -11.61
N ASP A 86 -6.91 12.78 -10.67
CA ASP A 86 -8.27 13.16 -10.25
C ASP A 86 -9.15 11.92 -9.95
N VAL A 87 -8.66 11.10 -9.01
CA VAL A 87 -9.36 9.93 -8.48
C VAL A 87 -9.39 10.00 -6.96
N ARG A 88 -10.46 9.50 -6.34
CA ARG A 88 -10.59 9.42 -4.88
C ARG A 88 -9.66 8.32 -4.34
N LEU A 89 -8.40 8.67 -4.10
CA LEU A 89 -7.36 7.74 -3.68
C LEU A 89 -7.25 7.62 -2.15
N ILE A 90 -7.11 6.40 -1.66
CA ILE A 90 -6.68 6.06 -0.30
C ILE A 90 -5.33 5.35 -0.40
N ALA A 91 -4.28 6.00 0.09
CA ALA A 91 -2.93 5.45 0.18
C ALA A 91 -2.80 4.61 1.46
N GLY A 92 -3.16 3.34 1.34
CA GLY A 92 -3.10 2.32 2.40
C GLY A 92 -1.70 2.11 2.94
N HIS A 93 -1.54 1.96 4.25
CA HIS A 93 -0.27 1.63 4.88
C HIS A 93 0.88 2.62 4.54
N SER A 94 0.62 3.93 4.54
CA SER A 94 1.63 4.94 4.20
C SER A 94 2.81 5.02 5.18
N ASN A 95 2.74 4.29 6.28
CA ASN A 95 3.81 4.02 7.24
C ASN A 95 4.45 2.62 7.06
N HIS A 96 4.46 2.07 5.85
CA HIS A 96 5.09 0.77 5.56
C HIS A 96 6.58 0.77 5.95
N ASP A 97 7.05 -0.31 6.59
CA ASP A 97 8.44 -0.53 7.06
C ASP A 97 9.50 -0.43 5.95
N SER A 98 9.09 -0.52 4.68
CA SER A 98 9.97 -0.34 3.53
C SER A 98 10.37 1.11 3.31
N LEU A 99 9.67 2.10 3.89
CA LEU A 99 9.94 3.53 3.81
C LEU A 99 10.84 3.99 4.97
N THR A 100 11.73 4.97 4.73
CA THR A 100 12.31 5.69 5.87
C THR A 100 11.29 6.67 6.43
N VAL A 101 11.54 7.17 7.65
CA VAL A 101 10.71 8.21 8.25
C VAL A 101 10.61 9.45 7.36
N GLU A 102 11.74 9.93 6.85
CA GLU A 102 11.78 11.12 5.99
C GLU A 102 11.12 10.90 4.63
N GLU A 103 11.16 9.68 4.11
CA GLU A 103 10.46 9.33 2.86
C GLU A 103 8.96 9.24 3.06
N ALA A 104 8.50 8.58 4.12
CA ALA A 104 7.08 8.43 4.42
C ALA A 104 6.43 9.80 4.69
N VAL A 105 7.07 10.66 5.48
CA VAL A 105 6.59 12.02 5.78
C VAL A 105 6.43 12.83 4.49
N ARG A 106 7.50 12.97 3.70
CA ARG A 106 7.46 13.76 2.45
C ARG A 106 6.48 13.21 1.44
N HIS A 107 6.38 11.89 1.34
CA HIS A 107 5.45 11.24 0.41
C HIS A 107 4.00 11.44 0.85
N ALA A 108 3.71 11.31 2.14
CA ALA A 108 2.38 11.58 2.67
C ALA A 108 1.96 13.05 2.48
N GLU A 109 2.86 14.00 2.73
CA GLU A 109 2.61 15.43 2.45
C GLU A 109 2.23 15.64 0.98
N ALA A 110 3.05 15.13 0.05
CA ALA A 110 2.79 15.25 -1.39
C ALA A 110 1.47 14.59 -1.82
N LEU A 111 1.12 13.43 -1.23
CA LEU A 111 -0.15 12.76 -1.51
C LEU A 111 -1.35 13.59 -1.04
N ARG A 112 -1.25 14.23 0.13
CA ARG A 112 -2.32 15.10 0.65
C ARG A 112 -2.48 16.36 -0.17
N GLU A 113 -1.38 16.95 -0.65
CA GLU A 113 -1.44 18.09 -1.58
C GLU A 113 -2.20 17.74 -2.87
N LEU A 114 -2.13 16.48 -3.30
CA LEU A 114 -2.88 15.94 -4.44
C LEU A 114 -4.31 15.48 -4.08
N GLY A 115 -4.74 15.65 -2.83
CA GLY A 115 -6.09 15.31 -2.37
C GLY A 115 -6.30 13.83 -2.03
N ALA A 116 -5.23 13.02 -1.95
CA ALA A 116 -5.34 11.64 -1.50
C ALA A 116 -5.57 11.57 0.02
N THR A 117 -6.30 10.53 0.45
CA THR A 117 -6.42 10.15 1.86
C THR A 117 -5.22 9.29 2.24
N VAL A 118 -4.54 9.64 3.33
CA VAL A 118 -3.39 8.90 3.87
C VAL A 118 -3.84 7.97 4.99
N ASP A 119 -3.64 6.67 4.83
CA ASP A 119 -3.90 5.67 5.86
C ASP A 119 -2.61 5.30 6.60
N VAL A 120 -2.69 5.21 7.92
CA VAL A 120 -1.61 4.73 8.80
C VAL A 120 -2.03 3.36 9.34
N SER A 121 -1.22 2.33 9.15
CA SER A 121 -1.51 0.99 9.68
C SER A 121 -0.85 0.78 11.04
N THR A 122 -1.54 0.18 11.99
CA THR A 122 -0.91 -0.26 13.23
C THR A 122 0.07 -1.41 13.00
N LEU A 123 -0.17 -2.24 11.97
CA LEU A 123 0.52 -3.50 11.70
C LEU A 123 0.86 -4.21 13.03
N ASP A 124 2.10 -4.62 13.27
CA ASP A 124 2.54 -5.20 14.55
C ASP A 124 3.66 -4.38 15.25
N CYS A 125 3.61 -3.05 15.11
CA CYS A 125 4.67 -2.13 15.55
C CYS A 125 4.85 -1.99 17.09
N LEU A 126 3.93 -2.52 17.89
CA LEU A 126 3.98 -2.51 19.36
C LEU A 126 4.17 -3.91 19.92
N GLY A 127 3.24 -4.83 19.61
CA GLY A 127 3.14 -6.15 20.22
C GLY A 127 4.08 -7.18 19.61
N ALA A 128 3.64 -7.85 18.55
CA ALA A 128 4.33 -9.03 18.03
C ALA A 128 5.67 -8.73 17.34
N ARG A 129 5.82 -7.55 16.71
CA ARG A 129 7.05 -7.05 16.07
C ARG A 129 7.76 -8.09 15.20
N ARG A 130 6.98 -8.78 14.38
CA ARG A 130 7.46 -9.74 13.39
C ARG A 130 7.74 -9.07 12.06
N LEU A 131 7.02 -7.99 11.75
CA LEU A 131 7.15 -7.23 10.52
C LEU A 131 7.80 -5.87 10.75
N VAL A 132 7.45 -5.17 11.84
CA VAL A 132 8.02 -3.85 12.18
C VAL A 132 8.80 -3.88 13.49
N ASP A 133 9.95 -3.20 13.54
CA ASP A 133 10.82 -3.14 14.71
C ASP A 133 10.25 -2.30 15.87
N GLY A 134 9.40 -1.33 15.56
CA GLY A 134 8.84 -0.40 16.55
C GLY A 134 7.86 0.63 15.97
N PRO A 135 7.26 1.47 16.83
CA PRO A 135 6.20 2.40 16.46
C PRO A 135 6.71 3.76 15.95
N GLU A 136 8.02 3.94 15.79
CA GLU A 136 8.64 5.25 15.53
C GLU A 136 8.04 5.94 14.31
N LEU A 137 7.87 5.20 13.21
CA LEU A 137 7.30 5.71 11.97
C LEU A 137 5.82 6.08 12.15
N THR A 138 5.04 5.16 12.71
CA THR A 138 3.62 5.35 13.03
C THR A 138 3.41 6.59 13.88
N PHE A 139 4.14 6.73 14.99
CA PHE A 139 4.02 7.85 15.91
C PHE A 139 4.50 9.15 15.29
N THR A 140 5.49 9.12 14.41
CA THR A 140 5.91 10.31 13.66
C THR A 140 4.80 10.79 12.74
N MET A 141 4.20 9.90 11.93
CA MET A 141 3.09 10.31 11.05
C MET A 141 1.88 10.85 11.82
N LEU A 142 1.57 10.27 12.98
CA LEU A 142 0.50 10.78 13.85
C LEU A 142 0.84 12.18 14.41
N ARG A 143 2.08 12.38 14.87
CA ARG A 143 2.55 13.66 15.42
C ARG A 143 2.55 14.79 14.42
N GLU A 144 2.92 14.50 13.18
CA GLU A 144 2.88 15.46 12.09
C GLU A 144 1.46 15.66 11.52
N GLY A 145 0.44 14.96 12.05
CA GLY A 145 -0.94 15.09 11.58
C GLY A 145 -1.12 14.66 10.12
N LEU A 146 -0.34 13.66 9.68
CA LEU A 146 -0.30 13.19 8.30
C LEU A 146 -1.26 12.03 8.01
N GLY A 147 -1.76 11.34 9.05
CA GLY A 147 -2.75 10.27 8.89
C GLY A 147 -4.17 10.82 8.85
N ASP A 148 -4.94 10.46 7.82
CA ASP A 148 -6.38 10.72 7.71
C ASP A 148 -7.21 9.51 8.19
N THR A 149 -6.67 8.30 8.15
CA THR A 149 -7.28 7.07 8.68
C THR A 149 -6.26 6.21 9.41
N ILE A 150 -6.77 5.31 10.27
CA ILE A 150 -5.97 4.28 10.93
C ILE A 150 -6.54 2.89 10.63
N SER A 151 -5.69 1.97 10.20
CA SER A 151 -6.04 0.58 9.88
C SER A 151 -5.13 -0.40 10.63
N THR A 152 -5.35 -1.70 10.47
CA THR A 152 -4.50 -2.73 11.09
C THR A 152 -3.60 -3.47 10.12
N ASP A 153 -3.94 -3.42 8.82
CA ASP A 153 -3.34 -4.24 7.75
C ASP A 153 -3.22 -5.74 8.10
N TYR A 154 -4.14 -6.26 8.94
CA TYR A 154 -4.33 -7.63 9.45
C TYR A 154 -3.11 -8.43 9.98
N ALA A 155 -1.90 -8.30 9.43
CA ALA A 155 -0.64 -8.92 9.81
C ALA A 155 -0.77 -10.42 10.14
N ALA A 156 -1.53 -11.16 9.32
CA ALA A 156 -1.86 -12.57 9.57
C ALA A 156 -2.42 -12.87 10.98
N GLY A 157 -3.15 -11.91 11.57
CA GLY A 157 -3.71 -11.99 12.91
C GLY A 157 -2.79 -11.49 14.04
N PHE A 158 -1.58 -11.02 13.74
CA PHE A 158 -0.62 -10.51 14.73
C PHE A 158 -0.62 -8.98 14.86
N HIS A 159 -1.59 -8.31 14.26
CA HIS A 159 -1.67 -6.85 14.30
C HIS A 159 -2.01 -6.31 15.69
N ASP A 160 -1.54 -5.10 15.97
CA ASP A 160 -1.90 -4.35 17.15
C ASP A 160 -3.32 -3.78 16.99
N PRO A 161 -4.19 -3.92 18.01
CA PRO A 161 -5.49 -3.26 18.00
C PRO A 161 -5.37 -1.75 17.82
N ILE A 162 -6.24 -1.14 17.00
CA ILE A 162 -6.26 0.31 16.77
C ILE A 162 -6.28 1.12 18.07
N LEU A 163 -7.13 0.72 19.04
CA LEU A 163 -7.23 1.39 20.33
C LEU A 163 -5.95 1.29 21.17
N LEU A 164 -5.20 0.19 21.03
CA LEU A 164 -3.90 0.05 21.69
C LEU A 164 -2.90 1.03 21.08
N CYS A 165 -2.83 1.10 19.74
CA CYS A 165 -1.94 2.03 19.05
C CYS A 165 -2.23 3.49 19.41
N VAL A 166 -3.51 3.90 19.42
CA VAL A 166 -3.93 5.24 19.84
C VAL A 166 -3.55 5.50 21.30
N SER A 167 -3.80 4.57 22.22
CA SER A 167 -3.42 4.70 23.63
C SER A 167 -1.91 4.93 23.80
N GLU A 168 -1.07 4.15 23.12
CA GLU A 168 0.38 4.30 23.23
C GLU A 168 0.90 5.56 22.54
N ALA A 169 0.30 5.97 21.41
CA ALA A 169 0.61 7.23 20.75
C ALA A 169 0.32 8.43 21.65
N VAL A 170 -0.79 8.42 22.38
CA VAL A 170 -1.14 9.46 23.36
C VAL A 170 -0.14 9.51 24.51
N LYS A 171 0.21 8.35 25.08
CA LYS A 171 1.22 8.28 26.15
C LYS A 171 2.60 8.77 25.69
N ALA A 172 2.93 8.56 24.43
CA ALA A 172 4.16 9.02 23.82
C ALA A 172 4.13 10.50 23.37
N GLY A 173 3.02 11.22 23.58
CA GLY A 173 2.84 12.59 23.10
C GLY A 173 2.88 12.72 21.58
N ALA A 174 2.54 11.65 20.86
CA ALA A 174 2.46 11.63 19.40
C ALA A 174 1.10 12.13 18.90
N VAL A 175 0.03 12.02 19.69
CA VAL A 175 -1.28 12.57 19.36
C VAL A 175 -2.00 12.92 20.65
N GLU A 176 -2.82 13.96 20.63
CA GLU A 176 -3.71 14.26 21.75
C GLU A 176 -5.03 13.51 21.59
N LEU A 177 -5.71 13.19 22.70
CA LEU A 177 -7.02 12.52 22.68
C LEU A 177 -8.15 13.42 22.16
N ASP A 178 -7.86 14.66 21.79
CA ASP A 178 -8.83 15.56 21.21
C ASP A 178 -9.20 15.15 19.77
N GLN A 179 -9.85 16.05 19.03
CA GLN A 179 -10.50 15.76 17.75
C GLN A 179 -9.71 14.93 16.71
N PRO A 180 -8.36 14.96 16.58
CA PRO A 180 -7.64 14.27 15.50
C PRO A 180 -7.82 12.75 15.48
N ALA A 181 -7.65 12.05 16.62
CA ALA A 181 -7.80 10.58 16.64
C ALA A 181 -9.25 10.15 16.38
N HIS A 182 -10.21 10.92 16.89
CA HIS A 182 -11.64 10.73 16.60
C HIS A 182 -11.97 11.01 15.13
N ALA A 183 -11.36 12.04 14.53
CA ALA A 183 -11.53 12.38 13.13
C ALA A 183 -11.02 11.27 12.21
N MET A 184 -9.87 10.66 12.54
CA MET A 184 -9.32 9.54 11.76
C MET A 184 -10.23 8.31 11.78
N LEU A 185 -10.74 7.95 12.96
CA LEU A 185 -11.67 6.83 13.12
C LEU A 185 -12.99 7.10 12.38
N ARG A 186 -13.50 8.34 12.45
CA ARG A 186 -14.71 8.75 11.74
C ARG A 186 -14.52 8.73 10.22
N ARG A 187 -13.39 9.24 9.74
CA ARG A 187 -13.06 9.32 8.32
C ARG A 187 -12.97 7.94 7.67
N ALA A 188 -12.41 6.96 8.38
CA ALA A 188 -12.38 5.57 7.94
C ALA A 188 -13.79 5.01 7.69
N ALA A 189 -14.74 5.32 8.58
CA ALA A 189 -16.14 4.92 8.41
C ALA A 189 -16.80 5.64 7.22
N GLU A 190 -16.57 6.94 7.05
CA GLU A 190 -17.12 7.73 5.93
C GLU A 190 -16.64 7.24 4.56
N LEU A 191 -15.39 6.78 4.44
CA LEU A 191 -14.84 6.28 3.18
C LEU A 191 -15.43 4.92 2.76
N VAL A 192 -15.81 4.10 3.73
CA VAL A 192 -16.39 2.77 3.48
C VAL A 192 -17.91 2.83 3.34
N LEU A 193 -18.56 3.78 4.04
CA LEU A 193 -20.01 3.91 4.14
C LEU A 193 -20.58 5.09 3.35
N ALA A 194 -19.77 5.77 2.52
CA ALA A 194 -20.28 6.80 1.63
C ALA A 194 -21.43 6.22 0.80
N ASP A 195 -22.55 6.97 0.71
CA ASP A 195 -23.72 6.54 -0.03
C ASP A 195 -23.30 6.07 -1.43
N PRO A 196 -23.75 4.90 -1.88
CA PRO A 196 -23.50 4.48 -3.26
C PRO A 196 -24.02 5.59 -4.19
N PRO A 197 -23.31 5.90 -5.28
CA PRO A 197 -23.84 6.84 -6.26
C PRO A 197 -25.25 6.39 -6.66
N GLU A 198 -26.19 7.34 -6.78
CA GLU A 198 -27.54 7.08 -7.31
C GLU A 198 -27.42 6.15 -8.51
N GLU A 199 -28.14 5.02 -8.50
CA GLU A 199 -28.08 3.98 -9.51
C GLU A 199 -28.14 4.60 -10.91
N ARG A 200 -26.98 4.70 -11.58
CA ARG A 200 -26.98 4.97 -13.01
C ARG A 200 -27.41 3.65 -13.66
N PRO A 201 -28.44 3.63 -14.50
CA PRO A 201 -28.86 2.42 -15.18
C PRO A 201 -27.65 1.87 -15.95
N VAL A 202 -27.22 0.67 -15.57
CA VAL A 202 -26.22 -0.08 -16.31
C VAL A 202 -26.93 -0.59 -17.55
N ASP A 203 -26.62 -0.03 -18.72
CA ASP A 203 -27.00 -0.63 -19.99
C ASP A 203 -26.26 -1.97 -20.12
N VAL A 204 -26.89 -3.03 -19.61
CA VAL A 204 -26.44 -4.40 -19.85
C VAL A 204 -26.71 -4.69 -21.31
N MET A 205 -25.69 -4.51 -22.15
CA MET A 205 -25.64 -5.05 -23.50
C MET A 205 -25.65 -6.59 -23.40
N VAL A 206 -26.83 -7.18 -23.31
CA VAL A 206 -26.99 -8.62 -23.46
C VAL A 206 -26.77 -8.94 -24.94
N GLU A 207 -25.59 -9.46 -25.28
CA GLU A 207 -25.39 -10.05 -26.60
C GLU A 207 -26.36 -11.23 -26.77
N PRO A 208 -27.09 -11.32 -27.90
CA PRO A 208 -28.08 -12.36 -28.09
C PRO A 208 -27.39 -13.73 -28.18
N THR A 209 -27.70 -14.59 -27.22
CA THR A 209 -27.31 -16.00 -27.18
C THR A 209 -27.66 -16.69 -28.50
N LEU A 210 -26.66 -17.35 -29.09
CA LEU A 210 -26.77 -18.14 -30.32
C LEU A 210 -27.81 -19.26 -30.12
N VAL A 211 -28.98 -19.16 -30.75
CA VAL A 211 -29.97 -20.25 -30.78
C VAL A 211 -29.50 -21.31 -31.77
N VAL A 212 -28.98 -22.42 -31.26
CA VAL A 212 -28.74 -23.63 -32.06
C VAL A 212 -30.08 -24.26 -32.37
N ARG A 213 -30.49 -24.24 -33.65
CA ARG A 213 -31.67 -24.97 -34.13
C ARG A 213 -31.34 -26.47 -34.17
N GLU A 214 -32.02 -27.26 -33.33
CA GLU A 214 -32.09 -28.70 -33.53
C GLU A 214 -32.89 -29.00 -34.81
N SER A 215 -32.29 -29.78 -35.70
CA SER A 215 -32.96 -30.30 -36.89
C SER A 215 -33.65 -31.61 -36.52
N SER A 216 -34.99 -31.59 -36.52
CA SER A 216 -35.81 -32.79 -36.35
C SER A 216 -35.78 -33.62 -37.64
N GLY A 217 -35.28 -34.85 -37.53
CA GLY A 217 -35.64 -35.96 -38.42
C GLY A 217 -36.86 -36.70 -37.90
#